data_AF-A0A847KPP9-F1
#
_entry.id   AF-A0A847KPP9-F1
#
_cell.length_a   1.000
_cell.length_b   1.000
_cell.length_c   1.000
_cell.angle_alpha   90.00
_cell.angle_beta   90.00
_cell.angle_gamma   90.00
#
_symmetry.space_group_name_H-M   'P 1'
#
loop_
_entity.id
_entity.type
_entity.pdbx_description
1 polymer ?
#
loop_
_entity_poly.entity_id
_entity_poly.type
_entity_poly.pdbx_seq_one_letter_code
_entity_poly.pdbx_strand_id
1 'polypeptide(L)' 'MRIQVWHIIVLLLVIVIVFGSNRLPDIASSIGKSMKVFKKEVQELREDTPPSDQDTTGTTPRS' A
#
# COMPACT_ATOMS: atom_id res chain seq x y z
N MET A 1 19.50 14.67 6.22
CA MET A 1 18.67 15.17 5.10
C MET A 1 17.21 14.87 5.38
N ARG A 2 16.44 15.85 5.86
CA ARG A 2 14.99 15.68 6.08
C ARG A 2 14.31 16.23 4.83
N ILE A 3 13.79 15.34 3.98
CA ILE A 3 12.96 15.75 2.84
C ILE A 3 11.75 16.43 3.46
N GLN A 4 11.75 17.75 3.43
CA GLN A 4 10.69 18.56 4.00
C GLN A 4 9.47 18.31 3.15
N VAL A 5 8.36 17.91 3.77
CA VAL A 5 7.04 17.62 3.16
C VAL A 5 6.66 18.67 2.09
N TRP A 6 7.17 19.90 2.24
CA TRP A 6 7.12 20.97 1.26
C TRP A 6 7.51 20.58 -0.18
N HIS A 7 8.58 19.81 -0.39
CA HIS A 7 9.02 19.43 -1.75
C HIS A 7 8.00 18.52 -2.44
N ILE A 8 7.38 17.62 -1.68
CA ILE A 8 6.35 16.71 -2.19
C ILE A 8 5.11 17.50 -2.62
N ILE A 9 4.73 18.52 -1.85
CA ILE A 9 3.60 19.41 -2.18
C ILE A 9 3.88 20.17 -3.48
N VAL A 10 5.09 20.73 -3.64
CA VAL A 10 5.48 21.44 -4.87
C VAL A 10 5.48 20.49 -6.08
N LEU A 11 6.02 19.28 -5.92
CA LEU A 11 6.01 18.27 -6.99
C LEU A 11 4.58 17.88 -7.39
N LEU A 12 3.71 17.63 -6.41
CA LEU A 12 2.30 17.32 -6.65
C LEU A 12 1.62 18.46 -7.40
N LEU A 13 1.88 19.71 -7.02
CA LEU A 13 1.33 20.88 -7.69
C LEU A 13 1.74 20.93 -9.17
N VAL A 14 3.02 20.69 -9.47
CA VAL A 14 3.52 20.65 -10.87
C VAL A 14 2.85 19.53 -11.65
N ILE A 15 2.72 18.33 -11.08
CA ILE A 15 2.04 17.20 -11.74
C ILE A 15 0.57 17.55 -12.02
N VAL A 16 -0.13 18.18 -11.07
CA VAL A 16 -1.52 18.62 -11.26
C VAL A 16 -1.63 19.68 -12.36
N ILE A 17 -0.67 20.57 -12.51
CA ILE A 17 -0.67 21.57 -13.60
C ILE A 17 -0.46 20.91 -14.96
N VAL A 18 0.46 19.95 -15.06
CA VAL A 18 0.78 19.26 -16.33
C VAL A 18 -0.32 18.28 -16.75
N PHE A 19 -0.80 17.47 -15.81
CA PHE A 19 -1.78 16.40 -16.08
C PHE A 19 -3.24 16.85 -15.87
N GLY A 20 -3.47 17.94 -15.15
CA GLY A 20 -4.79 18.45 -14.75
C GLY A 20 -5.31 17.86 -13.43
N SER A 21 -6.11 18.65 -12.70
CA SER A 21 -6.71 18.27 -11.41
C SER A 21 -7.63 17.05 -11.48
N ASN A 22 -8.15 16.74 -12.66
CA ASN A 22 -9.09 15.63 -12.84
C ASN A 22 -8.38 14.32 -13.20
N ARG A 23 -7.17 14.35 -13.78
CA ARG A 23 -6.52 13.11 -14.26
C ARG A 23 -5.70 12.40 -13.21
N LEU A 24 -5.02 13.14 -12.33
CA LEU A 24 -4.27 12.57 -11.21
C LEU A 24 -5.17 11.73 -10.26
N PRO A 25 -6.31 12.25 -9.75
CA PRO A 25 -7.19 11.46 -8.89
C PRO A 25 -7.93 10.35 -9.63
N ASP A 26 -8.23 10.52 -10.93
CA ASP A 26 -8.90 9.51 -11.73
C ASP A 26 -7.99 8.28 -11.96
N ILE A 27 -6.73 8.50 -12.32
CA ILE A 27 -5.72 7.45 -12.44
C ILE A 27 -5.51 6.78 -11.08
N ALA A 28 -5.33 7.56 -10.00
CA ALA A 28 -5.18 7.01 -8.66
C ALA A 28 -6.40 6.20 -8.19
N SER A 29 -7.62 6.64 -8.54
CA SER A 29 -8.86 5.94 -8.23
C SER A 29 -8.97 4.61 -8.99
N SER A 30 -8.60 4.58 -10.27
CA SER A 30 -8.58 3.35 -11.08
C SER A 30 -7.57 2.32 -10.53
N ILE A 31 -6.34 2.76 -10.25
CA ILE A 31 -5.29 1.92 -9.67
C ILE A 31 -5.71 1.47 -8.26
N GLY A 32 -6.28 2.36 -7.45
CA GLY A 32 -6.74 2.06 -6.10
C GLY A 32 -7.86 1.01 -6.06
N LYS A 33 -8.78 1.04 -7.04
CA LYS A 33 -9.81 0.00 -7.20
C LYS A 33 -9.18 -1.36 -7.51
N SER A 34 -8.25 -1.42 -8.47
CA SER A 34 -7.53 -2.67 -8.79
C SER A 34 -6.71 -3.18 -7.62
N MET A 35 -6.01 -2.29 -6.90
CA MET A 35 -5.20 -2.65 -5.73
C MET A 35 -6.06 -3.14 -4.57
N LYS A 36 -7.28 -2.62 -4.40
CA LYS A 36 -8.25 -3.10 -3.39
C LYS A 36 -8.73 -4.51 -3.68
N VAL A 37 -9.02 -4.83 -4.95
CA VAL A 37 -9.41 -6.18 -5.37
C VAL A 37 -8.23 -7.14 -5.16
N PHE A 38 -7.05 -6.79 -5.66
CA PHE A 38 -5.84 -7.58 -5.46
C PHE A 38 -5.50 -7.81 -3.98
N LYS A 39 -5.61 -6.77 -3.13
CA LYS A 39 -5.39 -6.90 -1.69
C LYS A 39 -6.38 -7.86 -1.04
N LYS A 40 -7.65 -7.86 -1.47
CA LYS A 40 -8.66 -8.79 -0.95
C LYS A 40 -8.36 -10.22 -1.33
N GLU A 41 -8.07 -10.48 -2.61
CA GLU A 41 -7.70 -11.82 -3.10
C GLU A 41 -6.43 -12.33 -2.39
N VAL A 42 -5.41 -11.48 -2.24
CA VAL A 42 -4.18 -11.82 -1.51
C VAL A 42 -4.44 -12.02 -0.02
N GLN A 43 -5.39 -11.30 0.57
CA GLN A 43 -5.76 -11.45 1.98
C GLN A 43 -6.53 -12.75 2.21
N GLU A 44 -7.47 -13.11 1.33
CA GLU A 44 -8.19 -14.39 1.36
C GLU A 44 -7.20 -15.56 1.23
N LEU A 45 -6.23 -15.50 0.31
CA LEU A 45 -5.16 -16.49 0.21
C LEU A 45 -4.29 -16.60 1.47
N ARG A 46 -4.10 -15.50 2.20
CA ARG A 46 -3.36 -15.48 3.47
C ARG A 46 -4.20 -16.01 4.63
N GLU A 47 -5.50 -15.82 4.61
CA GLU A 47 -6.45 -16.27 5.64
C GLU A 47 -6.80 -17.76 5.48
N ASP A 48 -6.81 -18.28 4.25
CA ASP A 48 -6.98 -19.72 3.94
C ASP A 48 -5.71 -20.55 4.20
N THR A 49 -4.56 -19.90 4.41
CA THR A 49 -3.42 -20.52 5.08
C THR A 49 -3.73 -20.43 6.58
N PRO A 50 -3.97 -21.55 7.31
CA PRO A 50 -4.15 -21.45 8.76
C PRO A 50 -2.97 -20.67 9.35
N PRO A 51 -3.17 -19.88 10.41
CA PRO A 51 -2.08 -19.18 11.05
C PRO A 51 -1.15 -20.23 11.63
N SER A 52 -0.19 -20.70 10.83
CA SER A 52 0.98 -21.38 11.34
C SER A 52 1.78 -20.27 11.99
N ASP A 53 1.51 -20.09 13.28
CA ASP A 53 2.43 -19.60 14.29
C ASP A 53 3.62 -18.83 13.72
N GLN A 54 3.40 -17.55 13.44
CA GLN A 54 4.49 -16.58 13.33
C GLN A 54 4.44 -15.62 14.53
N ASP A 55 4.10 -16.18 15.69
CA ASP A 55 4.31 -15.56 16.99
C ASP A 55 4.99 -16.56 17.95
N THR A 56 6.09 -17.19 17.52
CA THR A 56 7.03 -17.88 18.41
C THR A 56 8.47 -17.72 17.93
N THR A 57 8.95 -16.48 17.85
CA THR A 57 10.39 -16.26 18.03
C THR A 57 10.68 -16.27 19.54
N GLY A 58 10.94 -17.44 20.10
CA GLY A 58 11.49 -17.54 21.46
C GLY A 58 11.20 -18.83 22.21
N THR A 59 12.12 -19.80 22.07
CA THR A 59 12.56 -20.69 23.17
C THR A 59 11.73 -21.97 23.43
N THR A 60 12.24 -23.05 22.82
CA THR A 60 12.52 -24.36 23.43
C THR A 60 11.51 -25.51 23.20
N PRO A 61 11.95 -26.58 22.49
CA PRO A 61 11.12 -27.72 22.16
C PRO A 61 10.99 -28.69 23.35
N ARG A 62 9.73 -29.11 23.55
CA ARG A 62 9.25 -30.40 24.06
C ARG A 62 10.33 -31.47 24.34
N SER A 63 10.44 -31.87 25.61
CA SER A 63 10.82 -33.23 26.06
C SER A 63 9.97 -33.60 27.27
#